data_AF-A0A920NY98-F1
#
_entry.id   AF-A0A920NY98-F1
#
_cell.length_a   1.000
_cell.length_b   1.000
_cell.length_c   1.000
_cell.angle_alpha   90.00
_cell.angle_beta   90.00
_cell.angle_gamma   90.00
#
_symmetry.space_group_name_H-M   'P 1'
#
loop_
_entity.id
_entity.type
_entity.pdbx_description
1 polymer ?
#
loop_
_entity_poly.entity_id
_entity_poly.type
_entity_poly.pdbx_seq_one_letter_code
_entity_poly.pdbx_strand_id
1 'polypeptide(L)'
;MIKELLLILFRKPKLFLDVAKVRLGNADSQLKRGIELHKSKSISDKAFEDIQEQYATAKAQQVRAEVFLENAKIALDDTLVRSPIKGTVIFRPVEMGQVITSPTAAVGGGTLLMAMADLNQVRVRAVVDEIDVGKISLDQEVTLRVSAFRDKKFTGTFF
;
A
#
# COMPACT_ATOMS: atom_id res chain seq x y z
N MET A 1 -18.30 8.84 13.70
CA MET A 1 -18.82 8.07 12.54
C MET A 1 -17.70 7.36 11.76
N ILE A 2 -16.75 8.06 11.13
CA ILE A 2 -15.67 7.39 10.34
C ILE A 2 -14.71 6.58 11.23
N LYS A 3 -14.33 7.11 12.40
CA LYS A 3 -13.49 6.38 13.38
C LYS A 3 -14.14 5.08 13.89
N GLU A 4 -15.43 5.09 14.20
CA GLU A 4 -16.18 3.87 14.57
C GLU A 4 -16.13 2.84 13.46
N LEU A 5 -16.37 3.25 12.21
CA LEU A 5 -16.39 2.34 11.07
C LEU A 5 -15.01 1.71 10.81
N LEU A 6 -13.95 2.51 10.91
CA LEU A 6 -12.55 2.04 10.86
C LEU A 6 -12.22 1.05 11.98
N LEU A 7 -12.67 1.34 13.21
CA LEU A 7 -12.44 0.46 14.35
C LEU A 7 -13.18 -0.87 14.17
N ILE A 8 -14.39 -0.85 13.61
CA ILE A 8 -15.15 -2.06 13.27
C ILE A 8 -14.45 -2.87 12.17
N LEU A 9 -13.92 -2.20 11.14
CA LEU A 9 -13.16 -2.81 10.06
C LEU A 9 -11.92 -3.55 10.56
N PHE A 10 -11.24 -3.04 11.61
CA PHE A 10 -10.10 -3.72 12.22
C PHE A 10 -10.49 -4.78 13.26
N ARG A 11 -11.57 -4.56 14.02
CA ARG A 11 -11.97 -5.45 15.12
C ARG A 11 -12.51 -6.79 14.62
N LYS A 12 -13.28 -6.80 13.51
CA LYS A 12 -13.81 -8.03 12.90
C LYS A 12 -12.71 -9.03 12.47
N PRO A 13 -11.72 -8.67 11.63
CA PRO A 13 -10.67 -9.58 11.21
C PRO A 13 -9.79 -10.04 12.38
N LYS A 14 -9.55 -9.18 13.37
CA LYS A 14 -8.84 -9.56 14.59
C LYS A 14 -9.56 -10.66 15.35
N LEU A 15 -10.88 -10.54 15.52
CA LEU A 15 -11.71 -11.57 16.13
C LEU A 15 -11.65 -12.91 15.37
N PHE A 16 -11.68 -12.88 14.03
CA PHE A 16 -11.53 -14.10 13.22
C PHE A 16 -10.17 -14.77 13.43
N LEU A 17 -9.10 -13.99 13.53
CA LEU A 17 -7.77 -14.52 13.85
C LEU A 17 -7.74 -15.16 15.23
N ASP A 18 -8.31 -14.51 16.24
CA ASP A 18 -8.33 -15.03 17.61
C ASP A 18 -9.11 -16.36 17.69
N VAL A 19 -10.27 -16.45 17.02
CA VAL A 19 -11.05 -17.69 16.92
C VAL A 19 -10.26 -18.78 16.18
N ALA A 20 -9.59 -18.46 15.07
CA ALA A 20 -8.78 -19.41 14.32
C ALA A 20 -7.59 -19.95 15.14
N LYS A 21 -6.95 -19.08 15.94
CA LYS A 21 -5.87 -19.48 16.87
C LYS A 21 -6.36 -20.43 17.94
N VAL A 22 -7.53 -20.17 18.53
CA VAL A 22 -8.13 -21.08 19.52
C VAL A 22 -8.43 -22.45 18.90
N ARG A 23 -8.97 -22.46 17.68
CA ARG A 23 -9.24 -23.71 16.94
C ARG A 23 -7.95 -24.48 16.64
N LEU A 24 -6.91 -23.79 16.19
CA LEU A 24 -5.58 -24.39 15.99
C LEU A 24 -5.03 -24.98 17.29
N GLY A 25 -5.10 -24.25 18.41
CA GLY A 25 -4.60 -24.74 19.70
C GLY A 25 -5.33 -26.00 20.18
N ASN A 26 -6.64 -26.09 19.94
CA ASN A 26 -7.43 -27.28 20.23
C ASN A 26 -7.03 -28.46 19.33
N ALA A 27 -6.88 -28.21 18.02
CA ALA A 27 -6.46 -29.22 17.05
C ALA A 27 -5.02 -29.70 17.31
N ASP A 28 -4.11 -28.82 17.71
CA ASP A 28 -2.73 -29.15 18.11
C ASP A 28 -2.71 -30.05 19.35
N SER A 29 -3.55 -29.74 20.35
CA SER A 29 -3.70 -30.58 21.54
C SER A 29 -4.27 -31.96 21.21
N GLN A 30 -5.22 -32.03 20.27
CA GLN A 30 -5.75 -33.30 19.77
C GLN A 30 -4.70 -34.08 18.97
N LEU A 31 -3.90 -33.41 18.15
CA LEU A 31 -2.81 -34.02 17.39
C LEU A 31 -1.77 -34.63 18.33
N LYS A 32 -1.32 -33.90 19.36
CA LYS A 32 -0.37 -34.42 20.36
C LYS A 32 -0.89 -35.68 21.05
N ARG A 33 -2.15 -35.65 21.52
CA ARG A 33 -2.79 -36.84 22.10
C ARG A 33 -2.94 -37.96 21.08
N GLY A 34 -3.30 -37.64 19.84
CA GLY A 34 -3.42 -38.60 18.74
C GLY A 34 -2.11 -39.31 18.44
N ILE A 35 -0.99 -38.60 18.46
CA ILE A 35 0.35 -39.17 18.26
C ILE A 35 0.69 -40.17 19.38
N GLU A 36 0.41 -39.82 20.65
CA GLU A 36 0.66 -40.72 21.78
C GLU A 36 -0.22 -41.98 21.72
N LEU A 37 -1.52 -41.80 21.44
CA LEU A 37 -2.48 -42.90 21.33
C LEU A 37 -2.22 -43.80 20.11
N HIS A 38 -1.72 -43.24 19.02
CA HIS A 38 -1.34 -44.01 17.83
C HIS A 38 -0.09 -44.85 18.10
N LYS A 39 0.91 -44.27 18.77
CA LYS A 39 2.10 -45.01 19.24
C LYS A 39 1.76 -46.16 20.19
N SER A 40 0.78 -45.96 21.07
CA SER A 40 0.27 -47.02 21.96
C SER A 40 -0.71 -47.99 21.28
N LYS A 41 -0.93 -47.88 19.96
CA LYS A 41 -1.88 -48.67 19.15
C LYS A 41 -3.32 -48.62 19.69
N SER A 42 -3.67 -47.55 20.40
CA SER A 42 -4.98 -47.36 21.02
C SER A 42 -6.01 -46.71 20.09
N ILE A 43 -5.58 -46.15 18.96
CA ILE A 43 -6.44 -45.61 17.90
C ILE A 43 -6.08 -46.22 16.55
N SER A 44 -7.03 -46.25 15.61
CA SER A 44 -6.79 -46.71 14.25
C SER A 44 -6.00 -45.70 13.43
N ASP A 45 -5.31 -46.16 12.38
CA ASP A 45 -4.60 -45.28 11.43
C ASP A 45 -5.53 -44.24 10.82
N LYS A 46 -6.74 -44.66 10.45
CA LYS A 46 -7.79 -43.75 9.94
C LYS A 46 -8.14 -42.64 10.93
N ALA A 47 -8.32 -42.96 12.21
CA ALA A 47 -8.64 -41.95 13.22
C ALA A 47 -7.45 -40.98 13.43
N PHE A 48 -6.22 -41.44 13.26
CA PHE A 48 -5.04 -40.59 13.32
C PHE A 48 -4.94 -39.66 12.10
N GLU A 49 -5.20 -40.17 10.90
CA GLU A 49 -5.28 -39.37 9.66
C GLU A 49 -6.35 -38.28 9.76
N ASP A 50 -7.54 -38.60 10.29
CA ASP A 50 -8.62 -37.63 10.49
C ASP A 50 -8.17 -36.48 11.43
N ILE A 51 -7.42 -36.78 12.48
CA ILE A 51 -6.85 -35.77 13.40
C ILE A 51 -5.80 -34.91 12.69
N GLN A 52 -4.94 -35.51 11.87
CA GLN A 52 -3.95 -34.78 11.08
C GLN A 52 -4.62 -33.83 10.07
N GLU A 53 -5.66 -34.29 9.38
CA GLU A 53 -6.43 -33.48 8.44
C GLU A 53 -7.11 -32.30 9.15
N GLN A 54 -7.68 -32.53 10.34
CA GLN A 54 -8.27 -31.47 11.16
C GLN A 54 -7.23 -30.42 11.58
N TYR A 55 -6.03 -30.85 11.97
CA TYR A 55 -4.93 -29.94 12.28
C TYR A 55 -4.51 -29.13 11.05
N ALA A 56 -4.33 -29.78 9.89
CA ALA A 56 -3.96 -29.12 8.65
C ALA A 56 -5.02 -28.08 8.23
N THR A 57 -6.30 -28.43 8.36
CA THR A 57 -7.43 -27.53 8.09
C THR A 57 -7.45 -26.34 9.04
N ALA A 58 -7.27 -26.57 10.35
CA ALA A 58 -7.21 -25.49 11.33
C ALA A 58 -6.02 -24.54 11.08
N LYS A 59 -4.87 -25.09 10.66
CA LYS A 59 -3.70 -24.30 10.27
C LYS A 59 -3.95 -23.46 9.03
N ALA A 60 -4.58 -24.03 8.00
CA ALA A 60 -4.97 -23.27 6.82
C ALA A 60 -5.97 -22.15 7.16
N GLN A 61 -6.91 -22.39 8.08
CA GLN A 61 -7.85 -21.37 8.56
C GLN A 61 -7.14 -20.23 9.32
N GLN A 62 -6.14 -20.53 10.14
CA GLN A 62 -5.31 -19.51 10.80
C GLN A 62 -4.63 -18.61 9.75
N VAL A 63 -3.94 -19.20 8.78
CA VAL A 63 -3.22 -18.44 7.74
C VAL A 63 -4.19 -17.55 6.96
N ARG A 64 -5.37 -18.06 6.59
CA ARG A 64 -6.42 -17.25 5.94
C ARG A 64 -6.85 -16.07 6.81
N ALA A 65 -7.04 -16.28 8.12
CA ALA A 65 -7.43 -15.22 9.04
C ALA A 65 -6.31 -14.18 9.25
N GLU A 66 -5.03 -14.60 9.21
CA GLU A 66 -3.88 -13.70 9.25
C GLU A 66 -3.83 -12.79 8.02
N VAL A 67 -3.93 -13.37 6.82
CA VAL A 67 -4.00 -12.60 5.56
C VAL A 67 -5.19 -11.64 5.57
N PHE A 68 -6.33 -12.08 6.09
CA PHE A 68 -7.51 -11.23 6.20
C PHE A 68 -7.29 -10.02 7.14
N LEU A 69 -6.59 -10.22 8.26
CA LEU A 69 -6.20 -9.13 9.16
C LEU A 69 -5.17 -8.19 8.52
N GLU A 70 -4.22 -8.72 7.77
CA GLU A 70 -3.22 -7.92 7.06
C GLU A 70 -3.87 -7.04 5.99
N ASN A 71 -4.75 -7.60 5.16
CA ASN A 71 -5.51 -6.83 4.18
C ASN A 71 -6.35 -5.71 4.82
N ALA A 72 -6.96 -5.99 5.98
CA ALA A 72 -7.70 -4.97 6.71
C ALA A 72 -6.80 -3.87 7.29
N LYS A 73 -5.56 -4.18 7.68
CA LYS A 73 -4.56 -3.19 8.08
C LYS A 73 -4.14 -2.31 6.90
N ILE A 74 -3.88 -2.92 5.74
CA ILE A 74 -3.53 -2.17 4.53
C ILE A 74 -4.67 -1.22 4.15
N ALA A 75 -5.91 -1.70 4.14
CA ALA A 75 -7.08 -0.86 3.86
C ALA A 75 -7.25 0.28 4.88
N LEU A 76 -6.88 0.05 6.15
CA LEU A 76 -6.87 1.06 7.20
C LEU A 76 -5.78 2.11 6.92
N ASP A 77 -4.58 1.68 6.59
CA ASP A 77 -3.44 2.56 6.28
C ASP A 77 -3.70 3.38 5.01
N ASP A 78 -4.34 2.78 4.00
CA ASP A 78 -4.75 3.44 2.76
C ASP A 78 -5.77 4.58 3.00
N THR A 79 -6.47 4.59 4.15
CA THR A 79 -7.34 5.72 4.51
C THR A 79 -6.56 6.97 4.88
N LEU A 80 -5.27 6.82 5.23
CA LEU A 80 -4.38 7.92 5.55
C LEU A 80 -3.46 8.19 4.35
N VAL A 81 -3.89 9.09 3.48
CA VAL A 81 -3.11 9.49 2.30
C VAL A 81 -1.85 10.26 2.73
N ARG A 82 -0.68 9.69 2.46
CA ARG A 82 0.64 10.31 2.71
C ARG A 82 1.37 10.53 1.40
N SER A 83 2.19 11.59 1.34
CA SER A 83 3.05 11.81 0.18
C SER A 83 4.29 10.91 0.23
N PRO A 84 4.66 10.24 -0.88
CA PRO A 84 5.87 9.43 -0.96
C PRO A 84 7.15 10.27 -1.04
N ILE A 85 7.04 11.54 -1.41
CA ILE A 85 8.18 12.45 -1.62
C ILE A 85 8.05 13.71 -0.78
N LYS A 86 9.18 14.35 -0.47
CA LYS A 86 9.19 15.71 0.05
C LYS A 86 9.03 16.68 -1.13
N GLY A 87 8.13 17.66 -0.99
CA GLY A 87 7.88 18.65 -2.02
C GLY A 87 6.82 19.63 -1.57
N THR A 88 6.50 20.60 -2.42
CA THR A 88 5.47 21.60 -2.17
C THR A 88 4.20 21.22 -2.91
N VAL A 89 3.05 21.30 -2.24
CA VAL A 89 1.74 21.12 -2.89
C VAL A 89 1.47 22.32 -3.78
N ILE A 90 1.38 22.09 -5.09
CA ILE A 90 1.16 23.14 -6.10
C ILE A 90 -0.30 23.21 -6.55
N PHE A 91 -1.05 22.11 -6.40
CA PHE A 91 -2.43 22.02 -6.83
C PHE A 91 -3.19 21.00 -5.98
N ARG A 92 -4.40 21.36 -5.55
CA ARG A 92 -5.29 20.48 -4.78
C ARG A 92 -6.73 20.66 -5.30
N PRO A 93 -7.20 19.81 -6.22
CA PRO A 93 -8.52 19.96 -6.83
C PRO A 93 -9.67 19.41 -5.97
N VAL A 94 -9.38 18.65 -4.92
CA VAL A 94 -10.40 18.03 -4.05
C VAL A 94 -10.63 18.83 -2.78
N GLU A 95 -11.88 18.82 -2.33
CA GLU A 95 -12.30 19.45 -1.07
C GLU A 95 -12.69 18.42 -0.01
N MET A 96 -12.68 18.87 1.24
CA MET A 96 -13.12 18.05 2.36
C MET A 96 -14.59 17.67 2.19
N GLY A 97 -14.89 16.38 2.26
CA GLY A 97 -16.25 15.84 2.12
C GLY A 97 -16.60 15.39 0.70
N GLN A 98 -15.74 15.63 -0.28
CA GLN A 98 -15.90 15.07 -1.62
C GLN A 98 -15.69 13.55 -1.61
N VAL A 99 -16.54 12.83 -2.34
CA VAL A 99 -16.36 11.40 -2.55
C VAL A 99 -15.24 11.20 -3.56
N ILE A 100 -14.21 10.48 -3.16
CA ILE A 100 -13.06 10.14 -3.99
C ILE A 100 -13.08 8.65 -4.32
N THR A 101 -12.44 8.27 -5.42
CA THR A 101 -12.28 6.88 -5.80
C THR A 101 -10.82 6.49 -5.80
N SER A 102 -10.50 5.36 -5.16
CA SER A 102 -9.14 4.83 -5.13
C SER A 102 -8.73 4.33 -6.52
N PRO A 103 -7.48 4.58 -6.96
CA PRO A 103 -6.95 3.99 -8.19
C PRO A 103 -6.89 2.45 -8.14
N THR A 104 -6.87 1.85 -6.95
CA THR A 104 -6.92 0.37 -6.82
C THR A 104 -8.32 -0.21 -7.00
N ALA A 105 -9.37 0.62 -6.86
CA ALA A 105 -10.76 0.19 -7.00
C ALA A 105 -11.37 0.55 -8.36
N ALA A 106 -10.83 1.56 -9.06
CA ALA A 106 -11.34 2.02 -10.34
C ALA A 106 -10.34 1.77 -11.48
N VAL A 107 -10.79 0.98 -12.46
CA VAL A 107 -10.07 0.68 -13.71
C VAL A 107 -9.74 1.96 -14.52
N GLY A 108 -10.46 3.06 -14.27
CA GLY A 108 -10.30 4.35 -14.96
C GLY A 108 -9.23 5.29 -14.39
N GLY A 109 -8.47 4.88 -13.38
CA GLY A 109 -7.55 5.76 -12.66
C GLY A 109 -8.28 6.55 -11.58
N GLY A 110 -7.75 6.53 -10.37
CA GLY A 110 -8.39 7.14 -9.19
C GLY A 110 -8.50 8.67 -9.26
N THR A 111 -9.13 9.26 -8.25
CA THR A 111 -9.26 10.72 -8.14
C THR A 111 -7.92 11.36 -7.78
N LEU A 112 -7.47 12.35 -8.57
CA LEU A 112 -6.29 13.14 -8.23
C LEU A 112 -6.56 13.97 -6.97
N LEU A 113 -5.87 13.66 -5.88
CA LEU A 113 -6.05 14.38 -4.61
C LEU A 113 -5.20 15.65 -4.54
N MET A 114 -3.94 15.55 -4.96
CA MET A 114 -3.02 16.68 -4.95
C MET A 114 -1.90 16.44 -5.95
N ALA A 115 -1.38 17.53 -6.52
CA ALA A 115 -0.13 17.53 -7.25
C ALA A 115 0.94 18.23 -6.42
N MET A 116 2.11 17.60 -6.35
CA MET A 116 3.27 18.14 -5.65
C MET A 116 4.45 18.22 -6.61
N ALA A 117 5.29 19.23 -6.41
CA ALA A 117 6.55 19.37 -7.12
C ALA A 117 7.67 19.73 -6.15
N ASP A 118 8.87 19.27 -6.44
CA ASP A 118 10.08 19.80 -5.82
C ASP A 118 10.46 21.10 -6.55
N LEU A 119 10.52 22.20 -5.81
CA LEU A 119 10.84 23.53 -6.35
C LEU A 119 12.36 23.82 -6.34
N ASN A 120 13.18 22.90 -5.81
CA ASN A 120 14.64 23.06 -5.78
C ASN A 120 15.27 22.90 -7.17
N GLN A 121 14.66 22.11 -8.05
CA GLN A 121 15.11 21.90 -9.42
C GLN A 121 14.02 22.33 -10.39
N VAL A 122 14.27 23.41 -11.12
CA VAL A 122 13.33 23.95 -12.10
C VAL A 122 13.81 23.58 -13.50
N ARG A 123 12.97 22.85 -14.22
CA ARG A 123 13.17 22.59 -15.66
C ARG A 123 12.40 23.62 -16.46
N VAL A 124 13.10 24.35 -17.31
CA VAL A 124 12.50 25.31 -18.22
C VAL A 124 12.43 24.68 -19.60
N ARG A 125 11.23 24.62 -20.19
CA ARG A 125 11.05 24.25 -21.58
C ARG A 125 10.99 25.53 -22.42
N ALA A 126 11.96 25.70 -23.31
CA ALA A 126 11.94 26.74 -24.33
C ALA A 126 11.61 26.12 -25.68
N VAL A 127 10.76 26.78 -26.46
CA VAL A 127 10.49 26.40 -27.85
C VAL A 127 11.52 27.11 -28.71
N VAL A 128 12.17 26.37 -29.60
CA VAL A 128 13.20 26.88 -30.52
C VAL A 128 12.72 26.63 -31.94
N ASP A 129 13.03 27.56 -32.83
CA ASP A 129 12.71 27.43 -34.25
C ASP A 129 13.56 26.31 -34.90
N GLU A 130 13.00 25.61 -35.87
CA GLU A 130 13.65 24.43 -36.50
C GLU A 130 14.98 24.82 -37.17
N ILE A 131 15.06 26.05 -37.69
CA ILE A 131 16.26 26.58 -38.36
C ILE A 131 17.41 26.82 -37.36
N ASP A 132 17.08 27.05 -36.08
CA ASP A 132 18.06 27.36 -35.03
C ASP A 132 18.42 26.15 -34.15
N VAL A 133 17.71 25.02 -34.28
CA VAL A 133 17.99 23.81 -33.49
C VAL A 133 19.41 23.27 -33.72
N GLY A 134 19.96 23.46 -34.92
CA GLY A 134 21.33 23.02 -35.27
C GLY A 134 22.45 23.78 -34.54
N LYS A 135 22.12 24.88 -33.84
CA LYS A 135 23.08 25.69 -33.06
C LYS A 135 23.11 25.31 -31.58
N ILE A 136 22.27 24.38 -31.15
CA ILE A 136 22.14 23.98 -29.74
C ILE A 136 22.90 22.68 -29.51
N SER A 137 23.62 22.60 -28.39
CA SER A 137 24.32 21.39 -27.96
C SER A 137 23.94 21.02 -26.53
N LEU A 138 24.04 19.72 -26.20
CA LEU A 138 23.96 19.23 -24.83
C LEU A 138 25.09 19.87 -24.00
N ASP A 139 24.83 20.09 -22.72
CA ASP A 139 25.73 20.75 -21.76
C ASP A 139 26.04 22.23 -22.05
N GLN A 140 25.31 22.87 -22.95
CA GLN A 140 25.46 24.30 -23.22
C GLN A 140 24.96 25.14 -22.03
N GLU A 141 25.79 26.08 -21.57
CA GLU A 141 25.41 27.01 -20.50
C GLU A 141 24.38 28.02 -21.01
N VAL A 142 23.30 28.19 -20.25
CA VAL A 142 22.21 29.12 -20.56
C VAL A 142 21.97 30.07 -19.39
N THR A 143 21.73 31.34 -19.71
CA THR A 143 21.31 32.35 -18.73
C THR A 143 19.84 32.67 -18.89
N LEU A 144 19.05 32.40 -17.85
CA LEU A 144 17.64 32.73 -17.77
C LEU A 144 17.44 34.03 -16.98
N ARG A 145 16.56 34.91 -17.48
CA ARG A 145 16.04 36.07 -16.75
C ARG A 145 14.54 35.93 -16.62
N VAL A 146 14.03 36.11 -15.41
CA VAL A 146 12.60 36.01 -15.11
C VAL A 146 12.07 37.40 -14.79
N SER A 147 10.97 37.82 -15.43
CA SER A 147 10.39 39.17 -15.25
C SER A 147 10.06 39.50 -13.79
N ALA A 148 9.74 38.48 -12.98
CA ALA A 148 9.48 38.62 -11.55
C ALA A 148 10.72 38.98 -10.71
N PHE A 149 11.93 38.72 -11.21
CA PHE A 149 13.19 39.02 -10.54
C PHE A 149 14.15 39.73 -11.50
N ARG A 150 13.91 41.03 -11.70
CA ARG A 150 14.67 41.86 -12.66
C ARG A 150 16.18 41.89 -12.38
N ASP A 151 16.58 41.79 -11.11
CA ASP A 151 17.98 41.89 -10.70
C ASP A 151 18.69 40.54 -10.58
N LYS A 152 17.99 39.41 -10.77
CA LYS A 152 18.59 38.07 -10.67
C LYS A 152 18.71 37.40 -12.03
N LYS A 153 19.95 37.00 -12.36
CA LYS A 153 20.23 36.10 -13.48
C LYS A 153 20.33 34.68 -12.91
N PHE A 154 19.65 33.74 -13.55
CA PHE A 154 19.74 32.33 -13.23
C PHE A 154 20.58 31.66 -14.30
N THR A 155 21.54 30.83 -13.92
CA THR A 155 22.30 30.01 -14.85
C THR A 155 21.79 28.56 -14.80
N GLY A 156 21.87 27.87 -15.92
CA GLY A 156 21.53 26.47 -16.04
C GLY A 156 22.23 25.83 -17.22
N THR A 157 21.99 24.53 -17.40
CA THR A 157 22.62 23.74 -18.45
C THR A 157 21.55 23.11 -19.32
N PHE A 158 21.74 23.13 -20.65
CA PHE A 158 20.87 22.43 -21.59
C PHE A 158 21.09 20.92 -21.48
N PHE A 159 20.02 20.16 -21.27
CA PHE A 159 20.07 18.70 -21.06
C PHE A 159 19.11 17.98 -22.00
#